data_AF-A0A3C1C2K6-F1
#
_entry.id   AF-A0A3C1C2K6-F1
#
_cell.length_a   1.000
_cell.length_b   1.000
_cell.length_c   1.000
_cell.angle_alpha   90.00
_cell.angle_beta   90.00
_cell.angle_gamma   90.00
#
_symmetry.space_group_name_H-M   'P 1'
#
loop_
_entity.id
_entity.type
_entity.pdbx_description
1 polymer ?
#
loop_
_entity_poly.entity_id
_entity_poly.type
_entity_poly.pdbx_seq_one_letter_code
_entity_poly.pdbx_strand_id
1 'polypeptide(L)' 'ARPGRPPALRIVLGEGRNRHIRRMLEVLGLRVKRLRRIRIGTLTEADLRGKPLRELSPAELARLDSGR' A
#
# COMPACT_ATOMS: atom_id res chain seq x y z
N ALA A 1 20.23 10.80 -1.16
CA ALA A 1 19.23 10.66 -0.07
C ALA A 1 19.14 11.99 0.66
N ARG A 2 17.94 12.46 1.05
CA ARG A 2 17.84 13.65 1.92
C ARG A 2 18.28 13.26 3.34
N PRO A 3 19.21 13.99 3.98
CA PRO A 3 19.62 13.71 5.35
C PRO A 3 18.39 13.76 6.27
N GLY A 4 18.28 12.80 7.19
CA GLY A 4 17.18 12.69 8.16
C GLY A 4 15.93 11.90 7.72
N ARG A 5 15.80 11.51 6.44
CA ARG A 5 14.69 10.65 6.00
C ARG A 5 15.08 9.17 6.10
N PRO A 6 14.37 8.32 6.85
CA PRO A 6 14.66 6.90 6.87
C PRO A 6 14.47 6.29 5.47
N PRO A 7 15.26 5.28 5.10
CA PRO A 7 15.10 4.58 3.82
C PRO A 7 13.69 3.99 3.72
N ALA A 8 13.12 4.03 2.52
CA ALA A 8 11.77 3.55 2.25
C ALA A 8 11.77 2.61 1.04
N LEU A 9 10.99 1.53 1.15
CA LEU A 9 10.77 0.57 0.07
C LEU A 9 9.32 0.68 -0.43
N ARG A 10 9.12 0.54 -1.74
CA ARG A 10 7.80 0.31 -2.34
C ARG A 10 7.70 -1.15 -2.74
N ILE A 11 6.72 -1.85 -2.19
CA ILE A 11 6.51 -3.28 -2.41
C ILE A 11 5.10 -3.45 -2.96
N VAL A 12 4.96 -4.22 -4.04
CA VAL A 12 3.67 -4.65 -4.59
C VAL A 12 3.53 -6.14 -4.31
N LEU A 13 2.38 -6.53 -3.77
CA LEU A 13 2.05 -7.92 -3.49
C LEU A 13 0.78 -8.31 -4.24
N GLY A 14 0.76 -9.52 -4.78
CA GLY A 14 -0.46 -10.16 -5.29
C GLY A 14 -1.27 -10.87 -4.21
N GLU A 15 -0.64 -11.19 -3.07
CA GLU A 15 -1.28 -11.87 -1.93
C GLU A 15 -1.13 -11.10 -0.61
N GLY A 16 -2.01 -11.40 0.35
CA GLY A 16 -2.15 -10.66 1.62
C GLY A 16 -2.02 -11.52 2.88
N ARG A 17 -0.92 -12.26 3.04
CA ARG A 17 -0.71 -13.12 4.23
C ARG A 17 -0.50 -12.30 5.52
N ASN A 18 -0.84 -12.88 6.67
CA ASN A 18 -0.71 -12.20 7.96
C ASN A 18 0.76 -11.75 8.20
N ARG A 19 0.96 -10.44 8.38
CA ARG A 19 2.27 -9.80 8.56
C ARG A 19 3.29 -10.10 7.44
N HIS A 20 2.84 -10.37 6.22
CA HIS A 20 3.69 -10.84 5.11
C HIS A 20 4.96 -10.00 4.91
N ILE A 21 4.82 -8.69 4.67
CA ILE A 21 5.95 -7.78 4.44
C ILE A 21 6.92 -7.76 5.62
N ARG A 22 6.41 -7.80 6.84
CA ARG A 22 7.26 -7.75 8.05
C ARG A 22 8.10 -9.02 8.16
N ARG A 23 7.49 -10.19 7.92
CA ARG A 23 8.18 -11.48 7.93
C ARG A 23 9.21 -11.59 6.80
N MET A 24 8.87 -11.14 5.59
CA MET A 24 9.81 -11.13 4.45
C MET A 24 11.07 -10.30 4.75
N LEU A 25 10.89 -9.10 5.31
CA LEU A 25 12.03 -8.20 5.59
C LEU A 25 12.84 -8.64 6.82
N GLU A 26 12.20 -9.28 7.79
CA GLU A 26 12.86 -9.84 8.97
C GLU A 26 13.87 -10.94 8.61
N VAL A 27 13.59 -11.76 7.58
CA VAL A 27 14.55 -12.76 7.03
C VAL A 27 15.85 -12.10 6.55
N LEU A 28 15.79 -10.85 6.12
CA LEU A 28 16.95 -10.06 5.70
C LEU A 28 17.58 -9.26 6.85
N GLY A 29 17.14 -9.47 8.09
CA GLY A 29 17.57 -8.69 9.27
C GLY A 29 17.01 -7.26 9.31
N LEU A 30 16.01 -6.93 8.47
CA LEU A 30 15.47 -5.57 8.37
C LEU A 30 14.23 -5.39 9.25
N ARG A 31 14.27 -4.39 10.14
CA ARG A 31 13.13 -4.04 11.00
C ARG A 31 12.24 -2.97 10.38
N VAL A 32 10.99 -3.32 10.10
CA VAL A 32 9.98 -2.39 9.56
C VAL A 32 9.46 -1.43 10.65
N LYS A 33 9.88 -0.16 10.59
CA LYS A 33 9.42 0.90 11.51
C LYS A 33 8.02 1.44 11.17
N ARG A 34 7.72 1.66 9.89
CA ARG A 34 6.42 2.14 9.41
C ARG A 34 6.00 1.34 8.18
N LEU A 35 4.76 0.89 8.16
CA LEU A 35 4.15 0.22 7.01
C LEU A 35 2.86 0.96 6.67
N ARG A 36 2.74 1.46 5.43
CA ARG A 36 1.58 2.19 4.94
C ARG A 36 1.18 1.62 3.60
N ARG A 37 -0.09 1.27 3.45
CA ARG A 37 -0.67 0.83 2.18
C ARG A 37 -1.15 2.07 1.43
N ILE A 38 -0.51 2.35 0.29
CA ILE A 38 -0.76 3.57 -0.50
C ILE A 38 -1.62 3.32 -1.74
N ARG A 39 -1.84 2.04 -2.11
CA ARG A 39 -2.59 1.62 -3.29
C ARG A 39 -3.23 0.25 -3.08
N ILE A 40 -4.43 0.05 -3.64
CA ILE A 40 -5.12 -1.25 -3.75
C ILE A 40 -5.65 -1.34 -5.18
N GLY A 41 -5.10 -2.24 -5.99
CA GLY A 41 -5.44 -2.31 -7.41
C GLY A 41 -5.24 -0.94 -8.10
N THR A 42 -6.32 -0.41 -8.66
CA THR A 42 -6.37 0.90 -9.32
C THR A 42 -6.61 2.07 -8.35
N LEU A 43 -7.03 1.82 -7.10
CA LEU A 43 -7.30 2.87 -6.11
C LEU A 43 -6.03 3.37 -5.44
N THR A 44 -5.88 4.69 -5.32
CA THR A 44 -4.74 5.32 -4.64
C THR A 44 -5.17 6.15 -3.45
N GLU A 45 -4.25 6.36 -2.51
CA GLU A 45 -4.50 7.20 -1.33
C GLU A 45 -4.65 8.69 -1.67
N ALA A 46 -4.12 9.15 -2.82
CA ALA A 46 -4.29 10.53 -3.27
C ALA A 46 -5.77 10.89 -3.47
N ASP A 47 -6.59 9.89 -3.81
CA ASP A 47 -8.01 10.06 -4.07
C ASP A 47 -8.82 10.31 -2.79
N LEU A 48 -8.26 10.08 -1.59
CA LEU A 48 -8.95 10.35 -0.32
C LEU A 48 -8.99 11.84 0.05
N ARG A 49 -8.15 12.71 -0.55
CA ARG A 49 -8.10 14.18 -0.31
C ARG A 49 -8.26 14.59 1.18
N GLY A 50 -7.66 13.83 2.09
CA GLY A 50 -7.71 14.09 3.53
C GLY A 50 -9.00 13.66 4.24
N LYS A 51 -9.95 13.06 3.55
CA LYS A 51 -11.14 12.43 4.15
C LYS A 51 -10.79 11.05 4.70
N PRO A 52 -11.34 10.64 5.86
CA PRO A 52 -11.13 9.31 6.42
C PRO A 52 -11.80 8.21 5.60
N LEU A 53 -12.87 8.56 4.89
CA LEU A 53 -13.66 7.67 4.06
C LEU A 53 -14.24 8.45 2.88
N ARG A 54 -14.38 7.78 1.73
CA ARG A 54 -15.16 8.26 0.60
C ARG A 54 -15.84 7.10 -0.10
N GLU A 55 -16.90 7.42 -0.83
CA GLU A 55 -17.50 6.49 -1.77
C GLU A 55 -16.66 6.39 -3.05
N LEU A 56 -16.72 5.21 -3.68
CA LEU A 56 -16.11 4.95 -4.98
C LEU A 56 -17.09 5.35 -6.08
N SER A 57 -16.59 6.00 -7.12
CA SER A 57 -17.39 6.29 -8.30
C SER A 57 -17.69 5.00 -9.09
N PRO A 58 -18.76 4.96 -9.90
CA PRO A 58 -19.06 3.81 -10.75
C PRO A 58 -17.88 3.36 -11.64
N ALA A 59 -17.10 4.33 -12.16
CA ALA A 59 -15.92 4.04 -12.97
C ALA A 59 -14.76 3.42 -12.17
N GLU A 60 -14.62 3.75 -10.88
CA GLU A 60 -13.63 3.13 -10.00
C GLU A 60 -14.04 1.71 -9.61
N LEU A 61 -15.32 1.50 -9.33
CA LEU A 61 -15.88 0.17 -9.09
C LEU A 61 -15.67 -0.75 -10.30
N ALA A 62 -16.03 -0.28 -11.51
CA ALA A 62 -15.83 -1.05 -12.74
C ALA A 62 -14.35 -1.44 -12.95
N ARG A 63 -13.40 -0.55 -12.63
CA ARG A 63 -11.96 -0.81 -12.75
C ARG A 63 -11.41 -1.74 -11.66
N LEU A 64 -12.09 -1.86 -10.53
CA LEU A 64 -11.74 -2.84 -9.49
C LEU A 64 -12.27 -4.23 -9.86
N ASP A 65 -13.50 -4.29 -10.38
CA ASP A 65 -14.14 -5.53 -10.80
C ASP A 65 -13.50 -6.14 -12.05
N SER A 66 -13.04 -5.31 -12.98
CA SER A 66 -12.38 -5.78 -14.21
C SER A 66 -10.97 -6.34 -13.98
N GLY A 67 -10.43 -6.21 -12.77
CA GLY A 67 -9.13 -6.78 -12.37
C GLY A 67 -9.23 -8.14 -11.67
N ARG A 68 -10.38 -8.81 -11.76
CA ARG A 68 -10.55 -10.23 -11.39
C ARG A 68 -9.85 -11.14 -12.40
#